data_AF-A0A7C4XCG5-F1
#
_entry.id   AF-A0A7C4XCG5-F1
#
_cell.length_a   1.000
_cell.length_b   1.000
_cell.length_c   1.000
_cell.angle_alpha   90.00
_cell.angle_beta   90.00
_cell.angle_gamma   90.00
#
_symmetry.space_group_name_H-M   'P 1'
#
loop_
_entity.id
_entity.type
_entity.pdbx_description
1 polymer ?
#
loop_
_entity_poly.entity_id
_entity_poly.type
_entity_poly.pdbx_seq_one_letter_code
_entity_poly.pdbx_strand_id
1 'polypeptide(L)'
;MGIGLKQLWRIRGYTLLELILVILIFSLVLSLAIPRLGGLIRSDELRASALRLVGLIKDTRNRAMMEQRYYRLYFEPNTSNVWTEKIETVREDVEKKKKSISRDVIVKGIWSGTKGKQSEGEVWITFSPMGYCDGALIYLLDDKSKSFTIQINPFGTQIDLIEGEVEPELQEVN
;
A
#
# COMPACT_ATOMS: atom_id res chain seq x y z
N MET A 1 44.36 -10.10 -63.71
CA MET A 1 44.94 -9.08 -62.82
C MET A 1 44.17 -7.78 -63.06
N GLY A 2 43.12 -7.53 -62.27
CA GLY A 2 42.24 -6.37 -62.39
C GLY A 2 41.98 -5.82 -61.00
N ILE A 3 42.55 -4.66 -60.72
CA ILE A 3 42.75 -4.08 -59.39
C ILE A 3 41.41 -3.48 -58.92
N GLY A 4 40.92 -3.95 -57.77
CA GLY A 4 39.69 -3.45 -57.16
C GLY A 4 39.84 -2.00 -56.68
N LEU A 5 38.99 -1.10 -57.19
CA LEU A 5 38.77 0.19 -56.55
C LEU A 5 37.99 -0.04 -55.24
N LYS A 6 38.71 -0.10 -54.12
CA LYS A 6 38.11 0.12 -52.82
C LYS A 6 37.68 1.59 -52.77
N GLN A 7 36.39 1.84 -52.95
CA GLN A 7 35.82 3.15 -52.60
C GLN A 7 36.08 3.38 -51.12
N LEU A 8 37.00 4.30 -50.83
CA LEU A 8 37.30 4.75 -49.48
C LEU A 8 36.12 5.61 -49.04
N TRP A 9 35.19 4.99 -48.30
CA TRP A 9 34.09 5.66 -47.65
C TRP A 9 34.68 6.69 -46.69
N ARG A 10 34.68 7.97 -47.10
CA ARG A 10 35.08 9.08 -46.24
C ARG A 10 34.03 9.20 -45.15
N ILE A 11 34.33 8.66 -43.97
CA ILE A 11 33.52 8.84 -42.76
C ILE A 11 33.61 10.32 -42.40
N ARG A 12 32.58 11.08 -42.78
CA ARG A 12 32.43 12.47 -42.34
C ARG A 12 32.05 12.44 -40.86
N GLY A 13 32.92 12.95 -40.00
CA GLY A 13 32.61 13.16 -38.59
C GLY A 13 31.58 14.27 -38.42
N TYR A 14 30.75 14.15 -37.38
CA TYR A 14 29.80 15.18 -36.98
C TYR A 14 30.53 16.43 -36.48
N THR A 15 29.97 17.61 -36.74
CA THR A 15 30.54 18.87 -36.27
C THR A 15 30.26 19.07 -34.78
N LEU A 16 31.10 19.85 -34.07
CA LEU A 16 30.83 20.23 -32.67
C LEU A 16 29.48 20.95 -32.52
N LEU A 17 29.12 21.76 -33.51
CA LEU A 17 27.85 22.49 -33.54
C LEU A 17 26.66 21.53 -33.56
N GLU A 18 26.76 20.46 -34.34
CA GLU A 18 25.70 19.46 -34.46
C GLU A 18 25.50 18.70 -33.14
N LEU A 19 26.59 18.35 -32.44
CA LEU A 19 26.48 17.71 -31.13
C LEU A 19 25.81 18.64 -30.10
N ILE A 20 26.17 19.93 -30.09
CA ILE A 20 25.55 20.93 -29.21
C ILE A 20 24.05 21.06 -29.53
N LEU A 21 23.69 21.12 -30.81
CA LEU A 21 22.30 21.20 -31.24
C LEU A 21 21.51 19.96 -30.82
N VAL A 22 22.08 18.76 -30.97
CA VAL A 22 21.45 17.49 -30.57
C VAL A 22 21.22 17.46 -29.06
N ILE A 23 22.19 17.85 -28.24
CA ILE A 23 22.03 17.90 -26.78
C ILE A 23 20.97 18.94 -26.38
N LEU A 24 20.93 20.08 -27.07
CA LEU A 24 19.93 21.12 -26.82
C LEU A 24 18.51 20.63 -27.13
N ILE A 25 18.30 20.01 -28.30
CA ILE A 25 17.00 19.42 -28.67
C ILE A 25 16.64 18.26 -27.74
N PHE A 26 17.61 17.39 -27.42
CA PHE A 26 17.39 16.25 -26.53
C PHE A 26 16.97 16.72 -25.13
N SER A 27 17.63 17.73 -24.56
CA SER A 27 17.27 18.28 -23.25
C SER A 27 15.87 18.91 -23.23
N LEU A 28 15.46 19.58 -24.32
CA LEU A 28 14.11 20.13 -24.47
C LEU A 28 13.06 19.00 -24.50
N VAL A 29 13.32 17.95 -25.29
CA VAL A 29 12.43 16.77 -25.36
C VAL A 29 12.37 16.06 -24.01
N LEU A 30 13.50 15.89 -23.33
CA LEU A 30 13.57 15.23 -22.02
C LEU A 30 12.78 16.00 -20.97
N SER A 31 12.86 17.33 -20.97
CA SER A 31 12.09 18.20 -20.08
C SER A 31 10.57 17.97 -20.20
N LEU A 32 10.08 17.73 -21.42
CA LEU A 32 8.67 17.43 -21.68
C LEU A 32 8.32 15.96 -21.44
N ALA A 33 9.27 15.05 -21.58
CA ALA A 33 9.07 13.61 -21.39
C ALA A 33 9.08 13.18 -19.92
N ILE A 34 9.97 13.75 -19.09
CA ILE A 34 10.10 13.46 -17.64
C ILE A 34 8.76 13.55 -16.88
N PRO A 35 7.94 14.61 -17.00
CA PRO A 35 6.68 14.70 -16.26
C PRO A 35 5.69 13.59 -16.63
N ARG A 36 5.73 13.05 -17.86
CA ARG A 36 4.89 11.91 -18.27
C ARG A 36 5.38 10.59 -17.67
N LEU A 37 6.67 10.43 -17.42
CA LEU A 37 7.24 9.24 -16.78
C LEU A 37 7.09 9.25 -15.25
N GLY A 38 6.98 10.43 -14.62
CA GLY A 38 6.77 10.54 -13.17
C GLY A 38 5.52 9.80 -12.66
N GLY A 39 4.49 9.67 -13.50
CA GLY A 39 3.29 8.88 -13.18
C GLY A 39 3.50 7.36 -13.17
N LEU A 40 4.53 6.85 -13.84
CA LEU A 40 4.88 5.42 -13.90
C LEU A 40 5.89 5.02 -12.81
N ILE A 41 6.71 5.98 -12.35
CA ILE A 41 7.77 5.74 -11.34
C ILE A 41 7.23 5.82 -9.91
N ARG A 42 6.07 6.46 -9.69
CA ARG A 42 5.35 6.35 -8.41
C ARG A 42 4.70 4.98 -8.35
N SER A 43 5.52 3.99 -7.95
CA SER A 43 5.10 2.64 -7.53
C SER A 43 3.77 2.73 -6.82
N ASP A 44 2.87 1.77 -7.07
CA ASP A 44 1.50 1.71 -6.54
C ASP A 44 1.52 1.76 -5.00
N GLU A 45 1.68 2.97 -4.45
CA GLU A 45 1.96 3.26 -3.04
C GLU A 45 0.80 2.76 -2.18
N LEU A 46 -0.39 2.73 -2.77
CA LEU A 46 -1.57 2.07 -2.25
C LEU A 46 -1.35 0.58 -1.99
N ARG A 47 -0.88 -0.16 -2.99
CA ARG A 47 -0.56 -1.59 -2.85
C ARG A 47 0.56 -1.82 -1.84
N ALA A 48 1.61 -1.00 -1.87
CA ALA A 48 2.71 -1.07 -0.91
C ALA A 48 2.22 -0.82 0.53
N SER A 49 1.38 0.20 0.73
CA SER A 49 0.73 0.54 2.00
C SER A 49 -0.17 -0.59 2.48
N ALA A 50 -0.95 -1.18 1.57
CA ALA A 50 -1.81 -2.30 1.88
C ALA A 50 -1.00 -3.52 2.34
N LEU A 51 0.10 -3.86 1.65
CA LEU A 51 1.00 -4.94 2.05
C LEU A 51 1.68 -4.67 3.40
N ARG A 52 2.07 -3.42 3.69
CA ARG A 52 2.58 -3.04 5.02
C ARG A 52 1.53 -3.25 6.11
N LEU A 53 0.28 -2.88 5.85
CA LEU A 53 -0.82 -3.10 6.79
C LEU A 53 -1.12 -4.59 6.98
N VAL A 54 -1.12 -5.39 5.90
CA VAL A 54 -1.22 -6.86 5.98
C VAL A 54 -0.13 -7.43 6.88
N GLY A 55 1.11 -6.94 6.75
CA GLY A 55 2.22 -7.32 7.63
C GLY A 55 1.93 -6.99 9.10
N LEU A 56 1.45 -5.78 9.38
CA LEU A 56 1.09 -5.34 10.75
C LEU A 56 -0.05 -6.18 11.35
N ILE A 57 -1.05 -6.55 10.54
CA ILE A 57 -2.15 -7.42 10.97
C ILE A 57 -1.61 -8.81 11.37
N LYS A 58 -0.78 -9.42 10.51
CA LYS A 58 -0.17 -10.73 10.80
C LYS A 58 0.70 -10.70 12.05
N ASP A 59 1.51 -9.66 12.18
CA ASP A 59 2.39 -9.42 13.33
C ASP A 59 1.58 -9.25 14.63
N THR A 60 0.49 -8.48 14.60
CA THR A 60 -0.40 -8.29 15.75
C THR A 60 -1.10 -9.59 16.15
N ARG A 61 -1.61 -10.36 15.18
CA ARG A 61 -2.20 -11.68 15.43
C ARG A 61 -1.16 -12.64 16.03
N ASN A 62 0.04 -12.66 15.48
CA ASN A 62 1.12 -13.51 15.99
C ASN A 62 1.51 -13.13 17.43
N ARG A 63 1.59 -11.83 17.75
CA ARG A 63 1.82 -11.38 19.14
C ARG A 63 0.72 -11.86 20.09
N ALA A 64 -0.55 -11.79 19.68
CA ALA A 64 -1.67 -12.28 20.48
C ALA A 64 -1.51 -13.77 20.82
N MET A 65 -1.12 -14.57 19.82
CA MET A 65 -0.88 -16.00 19.99
C MET A 65 0.38 -16.31 20.80
N MET A 66 1.49 -15.62 20.53
CA MET A 66 2.76 -15.86 21.23
C MET A 66 2.68 -15.49 22.71
N GLU A 67 2.02 -14.38 23.04
CA GLU A 67 1.89 -13.91 24.41
C GLU A 67 0.67 -14.48 25.14
N GLN A 68 -0.16 -15.28 24.45
CA GLN A 68 -1.42 -15.83 24.96
C GLN A 68 -2.35 -14.76 25.54
N ARG A 69 -2.46 -13.62 24.85
CA ARG A 69 -3.22 -12.44 25.30
C ARG A 69 -3.98 -11.78 24.16
N TYR A 70 -5.06 -11.09 24.51
CA TYR A 70 -5.80 -10.31 23.53
C TYR A 70 -5.02 -9.08 23.09
N TYR A 71 -5.01 -8.84 21.78
CA TYR A 71 -4.46 -7.64 21.17
C TYR A 71 -5.52 -6.91 20.38
N ARG A 72 -5.47 -5.58 20.35
CA ARG A 72 -6.31 -4.73 19.52
C ARG A 72 -5.47 -4.00 18.50
N LEU A 73 -5.90 -4.03 17.26
CA LEU A 73 -5.39 -3.18 16.19
C LEU A 73 -6.39 -2.07 15.96
N TYR A 74 -6.01 -0.84 16.28
CA TYR A 74 -6.84 0.35 16.16
C TYR A 74 -6.58 1.09 14.87
N PHE A 75 -7.65 1.70 14.38
CA PHE A 75 -7.66 2.52 13.19
C PHE A 75 -8.46 3.78 13.49
N GLU A 76 -8.03 4.87 12.86
CA GLU A 76 -8.73 6.13 12.87
C GLU A 76 -9.19 6.39 11.42
N PRO A 77 -10.48 6.15 11.11
CA PRO A 77 -11.02 6.32 9.78
C PRO A 77 -10.77 7.72 9.22
N ASN A 78 -10.63 7.82 7.90
CA ASN A 78 -10.25 9.01 7.15
C ASN A 78 -8.85 9.55 7.48
N THR A 79 -8.03 8.75 8.18
CA THR A 79 -6.62 9.06 8.45
C THR A 79 -5.71 7.92 7.99
N SER A 80 -4.40 8.15 8.07
CA SER A 80 -3.37 7.13 7.80
C SER A 80 -2.85 6.47 9.08
N ASN A 81 -3.44 6.75 10.25
CA ASN A 81 -2.92 6.32 11.54
C ASN A 81 -3.46 4.95 11.97
N VAL A 82 -2.54 4.07 12.35
CA VAL A 82 -2.82 2.74 12.89
C VAL A 82 -1.91 2.48 14.09
N TRP A 83 -2.43 1.83 15.12
CA TRP A 83 -1.61 1.40 16.27
C TRP A 83 -2.14 0.10 16.86
N THR A 84 -1.28 -0.56 17.64
CA THR A 84 -1.61 -1.82 18.30
C THR A 84 -1.52 -1.65 19.81
N GLU A 85 -2.47 -2.21 20.53
CA GLU A 85 -2.49 -2.22 21.99
C GLU A 85 -2.70 -3.64 22.48
N LYS A 86 -2.02 -3.98 23.56
CA LYS A 86 -2.27 -5.20 24.31
C LYS A 86 -3.40 -4.94 25.29
N ILE A 87 -4.38 -5.85 25.39
CA ILE A 87 -5.42 -5.72 26.41
C ILE A 87 -4.82 -6.20 27.74
N GLU A 88 -4.39 -5.25 28.58
CA GLU A 88 -4.07 -5.49 29.99
C GLU A 88 -5.17 -4.86 30.87
N THR A 89 -5.55 -5.55 31.95
CA THR A 89 -6.62 -5.13 32.89
C THR A 89 -6.32 -3.80 33.59
N VAL A 90 -5.08 -3.32 33.53
CA VAL A 90 -4.67 -2.04 34.09
C VAL A 90 -4.42 -1.07 32.94
N ARG A 91 -5.25 -0.03 32.86
CA ARG A 91 -5.02 1.15 32.02
C ARG A 91 -3.83 1.91 32.59
N GLU A 92 -2.61 1.47 32.32
CA GLU A 92 -1.50 2.41 32.31
C GLU A 92 -1.69 3.33 31.10
N ASP A 93 -1.50 4.63 31.28
CA ASP A 93 -1.43 5.62 30.20
C ASP A 93 -0.18 5.34 29.34
N VAL A 94 -0.22 4.24 28.59
CA VAL A 94 0.79 3.92 27.60
C VAL A 94 0.54 4.88 26.45
N GLU A 95 1.48 5.81 26.25
CA GLU A 95 1.48 6.72 25.11
C GLU A 95 1.23 5.94 23.81
N LYS A 96 0.09 6.20 23.16
CA LYS A 96 -0.33 5.52 21.93
C LYS A 96 0.70 5.81 20.83
N LYS A 97 1.60 4.87 20.55
CA LYS A 97 2.55 4.97 19.44
C LYS A 97 1.82 4.75 18.10
N LYS A 98 1.15 5.80 17.62
CA LYS A 98 0.50 5.84 16.30
C LYS A 98 1.56 5.71 15.20
N LYS A 99 1.36 4.76 14.28
CA LYS A 99 2.18 4.58 13.09
C LYS A 99 1.35 4.94 11.86
N SER A 100 1.91 5.79 11.01
CA SER A 100 1.29 6.10 9.71
C SER A 100 1.58 4.99 8.70
N ILE A 101 0.56 4.54 7.96
CA ILE A 101 0.71 3.53 6.89
C ILE A 101 1.41 4.16 5.67
N SER A 102 1.02 5.39 5.32
CA SER A 102 1.65 6.27 4.32
C SER A 102 1.04 7.67 4.38
N ARG A 103 1.69 8.66 3.78
CA ARG A 103 1.13 10.03 3.62
C ARG A 103 0.02 10.10 2.59
N ASP A 104 0.04 9.22 1.59
CA ASP A 104 -0.81 9.29 0.40
C ASP A 104 -1.95 8.26 0.41
N VAL A 105 -2.13 7.53 1.53
CA VAL A 105 -3.14 6.46 1.67
C VAL A 105 -3.88 6.62 2.98
N ILE A 106 -5.21 6.57 2.92
CA ILE A 106 -6.10 6.65 4.09
C ILE A 106 -6.90 5.35 4.26
N VAL A 107 -7.30 5.10 5.51
CA VAL A 107 -8.29 4.07 5.83
C VAL A 107 -9.68 4.71 5.74
N LYS A 108 -10.43 4.44 4.69
CA LYS A 108 -11.78 5.01 4.48
C LYS A 108 -12.78 4.51 5.53
N GLY A 109 -12.59 3.28 5.99
CA GLY A 109 -13.44 2.68 7.02
C GLY A 109 -13.15 1.20 7.16
N ILE A 110 -13.82 0.58 8.13
CA ILE A 110 -13.73 -0.85 8.42
C ILE A 110 -15.12 -1.43 8.54
N TRP A 111 -15.34 -2.54 7.88
CA TRP A 111 -16.49 -3.40 8.17
C TRP A 111 -16.04 -4.56 9.06
N SER A 112 -16.84 -4.93 10.05
CA SER A 112 -16.66 -6.14 10.85
C SER A 112 -18.00 -6.86 10.99
N GLY A 113 -17.98 -8.19 11.02
CA GLY A 113 -19.20 -9.00 11.09
C GLY A 113 -20.10 -8.64 12.28
N THR A 114 -19.52 -8.23 13.40
CA THR A 114 -20.27 -7.91 14.64
C THR A 114 -20.75 -6.46 14.72
N LYS A 115 -20.12 -5.54 14.00
CA LYS A 115 -20.35 -4.08 14.14
C LYS A 115 -20.79 -3.38 12.85
N GLY A 116 -20.81 -4.08 11.73
CA GLY A 116 -21.09 -3.48 10.43
C GLY A 116 -20.00 -2.50 9.99
N LYS A 117 -20.36 -1.61 9.05
CA LYS A 117 -19.46 -0.59 8.50
C LYS A 117 -19.28 0.55 9.51
N GLN A 118 -18.02 0.86 9.83
CA GLN A 118 -17.61 1.90 10.76
C GLN A 118 -16.63 2.83 10.03
N SER A 119 -16.99 4.11 9.94
CA SER A 119 -16.22 5.13 9.22
C SER A 119 -15.94 6.39 10.06
N GLU A 120 -16.29 6.35 11.34
CA GLU A 120 -16.11 7.46 12.29
C GLU A 120 -15.64 6.92 13.64
N GLY A 121 -14.89 7.75 14.38
CA GLY A 121 -14.35 7.42 15.71
C GLY A 121 -13.18 6.43 15.69
N GLU A 122 -12.63 6.11 16.87
CA GLU A 122 -11.62 5.05 16.99
C GLU A 122 -12.29 3.68 16.82
N VAL A 123 -11.87 2.93 15.80
CA VAL A 123 -12.36 1.58 15.53
C VAL A 123 -11.24 0.58 15.71
N TRP A 124 -11.55 -0.67 16.08
CA TRP A 124 -10.51 -1.68 16.31
C TRP A 124 -10.94 -3.09 15.94
N ILE A 125 -9.94 -3.90 15.60
CA ILE A 125 -10.05 -5.34 15.42
C ILE A 125 -9.37 -6.02 16.61
N THR A 126 -10.05 -6.97 17.24
CA THR A 126 -9.49 -7.73 18.36
C THR A 126 -8.99 -9.09 17.88
N PHE A 127 -7.74 -9.41 18.20
CA PHE A 127 -7.14 -10.72 18.02
C PHE A 127 -7.08 -11.43 19.37
N SER A 128 -7.62 -12.64 19.42
CA SER A 128 -7.60 -13.49 20.60
C SER A 128 -6.27 -14.21 20.79
N PRO A 129 -6.00 -14.77 22.00
CA PRO A 129 -4.87 -15.68 22.24
C PRO A 129 -4.80 -16.89 21.30
N MET A 130 -5.93 -17.27 20.68
CA MET A 130 -6.03 -18.37 19.72
C MET A 130 -5.84 -17.91 18.26
N GLY A 131 -5.64 -16.60 18.03
CA GLY A 131 -5.47 -16.01 16.69
C GLY A 131 -6.77 -15.66 15.98
N TYR A 132 -7.92 -15.99 16.56
CA TYR A 132 -9.25 -15.62 16.06
C TYR A 132 -9.50 -14.11 16.13
N CYS A 133 -10.25 -13.60 15.15
CA CYS A 133 -10.88 -12.27 15.12
C CYS A 133 -12.26 -12.38 14.43
N ASP A 134 -13.16 -11.41 14.61
CA ASP A 134 -14.54 -11.44 14.06
C ASP A 134 -14.66 -11.37 12.53
N GLY A 135 -13.54 -11.39 11.81
CA GLY A 135 -13.47 -11.06 10.39
C GLY A 135 -13.66 -9.57 10.14
N ALA A 136 -12.97 -9.06 9.13
CA ALA A 136 -13.06 -7.64 8.79
C ALA A 136 -12.70 -7.36 7.33
N LEU A 137 -13.32 -6.32 6.79
CA LEU A 137 -12.92 -5.68 5.54
C LEU A 137 -12.38 -4.30 5.88
N ILE A 138 -11.14 -4.01 5.48
CA ILE A 138 -10.51 -2.69 5.68
C ILE A 138 -10.40 -2.03 4.31
N TYR A 139 -11.05 -0.87 4.17
CA TYR A 139 -11.09 -0.12 2.92
C TYR A 139 -9.98 0.92 2.89
N LEU A 140 -9.06 0.79 1.92
CA LEU A 140 -7.97 1.73 1.67
C LEU A 140 -8.26 2.57 0.43
N LEU A 141 -7.90 3.85 0.49
CA LEU A 141 -8.06 4.79 -0.63
C LEU A 141 -6.76 5.60 -0.80
N ASP A 142 -6.32 5.79 -2.05
CA ASP A 142 -5.25 6.72 -2.38
C ASP A 142 -5.75 8.12 -2.78
N ASP A 143 -4.81 9.05 -2.95
CA ASP A 143 -5.06 10.43 -3.41
C ASP A 143 -5.74 10.54 -4.79
N LYS A 144 -5.71 9.46 -5.58
CA LYS A 144 -6.26 9.35 -6.94
C LYS A 144 -7.56 8.54 -6.99
N SER A 145 -8.18 8.27 -5.85
CA SER A 145 -9.41 7.48 -5.72
C SER A 145 -9.31 6.03 -6.17
N LYS A 146 -8.10 5.47 -6.30
CA LYS A 146 -7.94 4.01 -6.36
C LYS A 146 -8.20 3.43 -4.98
N SER A 147 -8.81 2.25 -4.94
CA SER A 147 -9.12 1.56 -3.70
C SER A 147 -8.58 0.13 -3.67
N PHE A 148 -8.27 -0.32 -2.47
CA PHE A 148 -8.04 -1.73 -2.14
C PHE A 148 -8.87 -2.10 -0.93
N THR A 149 -9.32 -3.35 -0.88
CA THR A 149 -9.93 -3.95 0.29
C THR A 149 -9.00 -5.03 0.84
N ILE A 150 -8.66 -4.92 2.12
CA ILE A 150 -7.98 -5.99 2.86
C ILE A 150 -9.05 -6.81 3.57
N GLN A 151 -9.18 -8.07 3.19
CA GLN A 151 -10.09 -9.02 3.82
C GLN A 151 -9.32 -9.87 4.82
N ILE A 152 -9.74 -9.77 6.08
CA ILE A 152 -9.21 -10.57 7.18
C ILE A 152 -10.22 -11.68 7.46
N ASN A 153 -9.81 -12.93 7.20
CA ASN A 153 -10.62 -14.09 7.53
C ASN A 153 -10.57 -14.37 9.04
N PRO A 154 -11.71 -14.74 9.66
CA PRO A 154 -11.79 -15.02 11.10
C PRO A 154 -10.83 -16.14 11.55
N PHE A 155 -10.66 -17.13 10.68
CA PHE A 155 -9.88 -18.33 10.91
C PHE A 155 -8.71 -18.39 9.92
N GLY A 156 -7.51 -18.67 10.44
CA GLY A 156 -6.30 -18.87 9.63
C GLY A 156 -5.50 -17.59 9.36
N THR A 157 -4.29 -17.76 8.81
CA THR A 157 -3.31 -16.68 8.54
C THR A 157 -3.50 -15.99 7.19
N GLN A 158 -4.45 -16.47 6.39
CA GLN A 158 -4.76 -15.91 5.08
C GLN A 158 -5.43 -14.54 5.24
N ILE A 159 -4.90 -13.59 4.48
CA ILE A 159 -5.41 -12.23 4.36
C ILE A 159 -5.40 -11.95 2.88
N ASP A 160 -6.57 -11.65 2.33
CA ASP A 160 -6.73 -11.42 0.90
C ASP A 160 -6.68 -9.92 0.62
N LEU A 161 -5.92 -9.56 -0.42
CA LEU A 161 -5.78 -8.19 -0.87
C LEU A 161 -6.49 -8.06 -2.21
N ILE A 162 -7.61 -7.34 -2.21
CA ILE A 162 -8.52 -7.24 -3.36
C ILE A 162 -8.46 -5.81 -3.90
N GLU A 163 -8.34 -5.66 -5.21
CA GLU A 163 -8.44 -4.36 -5.88
C GLU A 163 -9.90 -3.90 -5.90
N GLY A 164 -10.16 -2.65 -5.51
CA GLY A 164 -11.50 -2.10 -5.40
C GLY A 164 -12.10 -2.13 -3.98
N GLU A 165 -13.31 -1.57 -3.85
CA GLU A 165 -14.14 -1.68 -2.66
C GLU A 165 -15.05 -2.92 -2.80
N VAL A 166 -14.98 -3.84 -1.84
CA VAL A 166 -15.76 -5.08 -1.83
C VAL A 166 -16.86 -4.98 -0.78
N GLU A 167 -18.09 -5.36 -1.13
CA GLU A 167 -19.19 -5.42 -0.14
C GLU A 167 -19.06 -6.72 0.68
N PRO A 168 -19.33 -6.70 2.00
CA PRO A 168 -19.39 -7.91 2.81
C PRO A 168 -20.35 -8.94 2.24
N GLU A 169 -19.87 -10.16 2.05
CA GLU A 169 -20.74 -11.31 1.85
C GLU A 169 -21.55 -11.53 3.14
N LEU A 170 -22.84 -11.21 3.09
CA LEU A 170 -23.78 -11.51 4.18
C LEU A 170 -23.84 -13.03 4.31
N GLN A 171 -23.07 -13.61 5.23
CA GLN A 171 -23.34 -14.95 5.70
C GLN A 171 -24.66 -14.88 6.47
N GLU A 172 -25.76 -15.26 5.82
CA GLU A 172 -27.00 -15.57 6.51
C GLU A 172 -26.67 -16.65 7.55
N VAL A 173 -26.66 -16.23 8.82
CA VAL A 173 -26.60 -17.16 9.94
C VAL A 173 -27.92 -17.93 9.91
N ASN A 174 -27.87 -19.16 9.41
CA ASN A 174 -28.97 -20.12 9.46
C ASN A 174 -29.03 -20.77 10.84
#